data_AF-A0A357HYU8-F1
#
_entry.id   AF-A0A357HYU8-F1
#
_cell.length_a   1.000
_cell.length_b   1.000
_cell.length_c   1.000
_cell.angle_alpha   90.00
_cell.angle_beta   90.00
_cell.angle_gamma   90.00
#
_symmetry.space_group_name_H-M   'P 1'
#
loop_
_entity.id
_entity.type
_entity.pdbx_description
1 polymer ?
#
loop_
_entity_poly.entity_id
_entity_poly.type
_entity_poly.pdbx_seq_one_letter_code
_entity_poly.pdbx_strand_id
1 'polypeptide(L)'
;MTQNNRTLWVRRILSLAAIAFVLILICVGSSLFFAKYLTHGSSGWRNDMSSGHEWLHQALELTEEEKAAIDSFEGEYHHDRDALIQEFDSRIAELRQILVESDEYVPEVDVAIHRIHEVHGQLQELSIQHYYDMLNVLPPEKQAKLRELAIKALSQPE
;
A
#
# COMPACT_ATOMS: atom_id res chain seq x y z
N MET A 1 67.08 4.86 -1.45
CA MET A 1 65.84 5.38 -2.09
C MET A 1 64.69 4.36 -1.97
N THR A 2 64.27 3.96 -0.77
CA THR A 2 63.24 2.89 -0.58
C THR A 2 62.14 3.22 0.45
N GLN A 3 62.33 4.26 1.27
CA GLN A 3 61.40 4.60 2.35
C GLN A 3 60.15 5.35 1.84
N ASN A 4 60.28 6.16 0.78
CA ASN A 4 59.19 7.00 0.26
C ASN A 4 58.10 6.20 -0.48
N ASN A 5 58.43 5.04 -1.06
CA ASN A 5 57.47 4.21 -1.78
C ASN A 5 56.56 3.41 -0.84
N ARG A 6 57.05 3.05 0.36
CA ARG A 6 56.28 2.28 1.35
C ARG A 6 55.19 3.13 2.01
N THR A 7 55.46 4.40 2.31
CA THR A 7 54.49 5.32 2.91
C THR A 7 53.39 5.71 1.92
N LEU A 8 53.73 5.88 0.64
CA LEU A 8 52.75 6.10 -0.44
C LEU A 8 51.86 4.87 -0.67
N TRP A 9 52.43 3.66 -0.60
CA TRP A 9 51.66 2.42 -0.77
C TRP A 9 50.69 2.19 0.38
N VAL A 10 51.12 2.41 1.63
CA VAL A 10 50.24 2.31 2.81
C VAL A 10 49.11 3.35 2.78
N ARG A 11 49.40 4.60 2.38
CA ARG A 11 48.37 5.64 2.24
C ARG A 11 47.33 5.28 1.19
N ARG A 12 47.74 4.65 0.07
CA ARG A 12 46.81 4.20 -0.99
C ARG A 12 45.93 3.06 -0.53
N ILE A 13 46.46 2.11 0.23
CA ILE A 13 45.68 1.00 0.81
C ILE A 13 44.67 1.54 1.82
N LEU A 14 45.09 2.44 2.71
CA LEU A 14 44.19 3.06 3.67
C LEU A 14 43.07 3.87 3.00
N SER A 15 43.38 4.60 1.92
CA SER A 15 42.35 5.32 1.17
C SER A 15 41.38 4.39 0.45
N LEU A 16 41.85 3.27 -0.12
CA LEU A 16 40.98 2.29 -0.78
C LEU A 16 40.09 1.56 0.23
N ALA A 17 40.62 1.23 1.40
CA ALA A 17 39.85 0.63 2.50
C ALA A 17 38.77 1.59 3.02
N ALA A 18 39.08 2.88 3.15
CA ALA A 18 38.10 3.89 3.55
C ALA A 18 36.98 4.06 2.52
N ILE A 19 37.31 4.07 1.22
CA ILE A 19 36.31 4.15 0.15
C ILE A 19 35.41 2.91 0.15
N ALA A 20 36.00 1.71 0.27
CA ALA A 20 35.24 0.46 0.35
C ALA A 20 34.29 0.45 1.56
N PHE A 21 34.72 0.95 2.72
CA PHE A 21 33.89 1.05 3.91
C PHE A 21 32.72 2.02 3.72
N VAL A 22 32.95 3.18 3.10
CA VAL A 22 31.88 4.15 2.77
C VAL A 22 30.88 3.55 1.79
N LEU A 23 31.34 2.82 0.77
CA LEU A 23 30.46 2.13 -0.18
C LEU A 23 29.60 1.06 0.50
N ILE A 24 30.18 0.28 1.42
CA ILE A 24 29.43 -0.71 2.21
C ILE A 24 28.36 -0.03 3.06
N LEU A 25 28.66 1.10 3.71
CA LEU A 25 27.69 1.85 4.49
C LEU A 25 26.54 2.40 3.63
N ILE A 26 26.84 2.87 2.41
CA ILE A 26 25.83 3.34 1.46
C ILE A 26 24.93 2.17 1.04
N CYS A 27 25.50 1.01 0.68
CA CYS A 27 24.73 -0.18 0.29
C CYS A 27 23.85 -0.73 1.42
N VAL A 28 24.36 -0.77 2.65
CA VAL A 28 23.57 -1.21 3.81
C VAL A 28 22.48 -0.19 4.13
N GLY A 29 22.79 1.12 4.08
CA GLY A 29 21.83 2.19 4.28
C GLY A 29 20.69 2.16 3.26
N SER A 30 21.02 1.98 1.97
CA SER A 30 20.02 1.87 0.91
C SER A 30 19.15 0.62 1.04
N SER A 31 19.76 -0.52 1.41
CA SER A 31 19.02 -1.77 1.63
C SER A 31 18.03 -1.68 2.80
N LEU A 32 18.43 -1.04 3.90
CA LEU A 32 17.54 -0.81 5.06
C LEU A 32 16.44 0.20 4.74
N PHE A 33 16.76 1.25 3.98
CA PHE A 33 15.78 2.24 3.52
C PHE A 33 14.73 1.59 2.60
N PHE A 34 15.18 0.79 1.64
CA PHE A 34 14.32 0.09 0.68
C PHE A 34 13.46 -0.99 1.35
N ALA A 35 14.01 -1.76 2.29
CA ALA A 35 13.25 -2.72 3.08
C ALA A 35 12.18 -2.06 3.95
N LYS A 36 12.48 -0.91 4.57
CA LYS A 36 11.47 -0.12 5.29
C LYS A 36 10.38 0.41 4.35
N TYR A 37 10.75 0.87 3.16
CA TYR A 37 9.80 1.38 2.19
C TYR A 37 8.85 0.29 1.67
N LEU A 38 9.37 -0.90 1.36
CA LEU A 38 8.57 -2.05 0.90
C LEU A 38 7.67 -2.64 2.00
N THR A 39 8.15 -2.73 3.24
CA THR A 39 7.36 -3.27 4.36
C THR A 39 6.25 -2.31 4.81
N HIS A 40 6.39 -1.00 4.59
CA HIS A 40 5.37 -0.01 4.94
C HIS A 40 4.11 -0.06 4.03
N GLY A 41 4.22 -0.61 2.81
CA GLY A 41 3.10 -0.73 1.86
C GLY A 41 2.12 -1.87 2.17
N SER A 42 2.47 -2.81 3.07
CA SER A 42 1.62 -3.97 3.37
C SER A 42 0.48 -3.69 4.36
N SER A 43 0.50 -2.53 5.04
CA SER A 43 -0.51 -2.16 6.02
C SER A 43 -1.65 -1.29 5.47
N GLY A 44 -1.48 -0.66 4.29
CA GLY A 44 -2.47 0.28 3.74
C GLY A 44 -3.80 -0.38 3.39
N TRP A 45 -3.75 -1.48 2.64
CA TRP A 45 -4.91 -2.20 2.11
C TRP A 45 -5.82 -2.81 3.18
N ARG A 46 -5.25 -3.19 4.33
CA ARG A 46 -5.95 -3.87 5.42
C ARG A 46 -6.60 -2.94 6.45
N ASN A 47 -6.26 -1.65 6.47
CA ASN A 47 -6.77 -0.73 7.50
C ASN A 47 -8.23 -0.26 7.26
N ASP A 48 -8.80 -0.66 6.14
CA ASP A 48 -10.18 -0.36 5.75
C ASP A 48 -11.19 -1.43 6.26
N MET A 49 -10.71 -2.43 7.03
CA MET A 49 -11.44 -3.69 7.30
C MET A 49 -12.61 -3.63 8.30
N SER A 50 -12.72 -2.60 9.14
CA SER A 50 -13.85 -2.45 10.09
C SER A 50 -13.77 -1.15 10.89
N SER A 51 -12.54 -0.70 11.17
CA SER A 51 -12.26 0.53 11.92
C SER A 51 -12.51 1.80 11.11
N GLY A 52 -12.47 1.71 9.77
CA GLY A 52 -12.90 2.80 8.90
C GLY A 52 -14.39 3.08 9.10
N HIS A 53 -15.24 2.09 8.89
CA HIS A 53 -16.68 2.36 8.89
C HIS A 53 -17.23 2.88 10.23
N GLU A 54 -16.69 2.39 11.35
CA GLU A 54 -17.08 2.88 12.67
C GLU A 54 -16.68 4.35 12.91
N TRP A 55 -15.53 4.78 12.37
CA TRP A 55 -15.17 6.20 12.28
C TRP A 55 -16.19 6.98 11.44
N LEU A 56 -16.62 6.43 10.31
CA LEU A 56 -17.52 7.11 9.38
C LEU A 56 -18.92 7.29 9.99
N HIS A 57 -19.46 6.25 10.64
CA HIS A 57 -20.73 6.34 11.38
C HIS A 57 -20.67 7.41 12.47
N GLN A 58 -19.56 7.46 13.23
CA GLN A 58 -19.36 8.50 14.24
C GLN A 58 -19.21 9.89 13.60
N ALA A 59 -18.49 9.98 12.49
CA ALA A 59 -18.29 11.23 11.76
C ALA A 59 -19.58 11.74 11.13
N LEU A 60 -20.51 10.87 10.74
CA LEU A 60 -21.80 11.26 10.16
C LEU A 60 -22.91 11.48 11.19
N GLU A 61 -22.69 11.11 12.46
CA GLU A 61 -23.69 11.22 13.54
C GLU A 61 -25.03 10.57 13.14
N LEU A 62 -24.95 9.31 12.71
CA LEU A 62 -26.11 8.58 12.20
C LEU A 62 -27.15 8.33 13.29
N THR A 63 -28.44 8.43 12.91
CA THR A 63 -29.53 7.91 13.74
C THR A 63 -29.63 6.40 13.59
N GLU A 64 -30.38 5.75 14.47
CA GLU A 64 -30.62 4.30 14.38
C GLU A 64 -31.33 3.93 13.07
N GLU A 65 -32.23 4.79 12.58
CA GLU A 65 -32.95 4.56 11.32
C GLU A 65 -32.03 4.64 10.10
N GLU A 66 -31.13 5.63 10.06
CA GLU A 66 -30.16 5.77 8.97
C GLU A 66 -29.12 4.65 9.00
N LYS A 67 -28.68 4.27 10.21
CA LYS A 67 -27.80 3.12 10.38
C LYS A 67 -28.46 1.85 9.84
N ALA A 68 -29.71 1.59 10.21
CA ALA A 68 -30.46 0.45 9.71
C ALA A 68 -30.64 0.48 8.17
N ALA A 69 -30.79 1.68 7.58
CA ALA A 69 -30.86 1.82 6.13
C ALA A 69 -29.54 1.44 5.44
N ILE A 70 -28.41 1.84 6.03
CA ILE A 70 -27.07 1.48 5.53
C ILE A 70 -26.79 -0.01 5.74
N ASP A 71 -27.06 -0.53 6.95
CA ASP A 71 -26.88 -1.95 7.33
C ASP A 71 -27.62 -2.91 6.37
N SER A 72 -28.65 -2.45 5.66
CA SER A 72 -29.39 -3.26 4.69
C SER A 72 -28.58 -3.73 3.49
N PHE A 73 -27.49 -3.03 3.13
CA PHE A 73 -26.61 -3.38 2.01
C PHE A 73 -25.15 -3.65 2.41
N GLU A 74 -24.78 -3.43 3.68
CA GLU A 74 -23.42 -3.69 4.19
C GLU A 74 -22.97 -5.15 4.00
N GLY A 75 -23.88 -6.10 4.17
CA GLY A 75 -23.56 -7.52 4.06
C GLY A 75 -23.03 -7.91 2.68
N GLU A 76 -23.62 -7.33 1.62
CA GLU A 76 -23.20 -7.56 0.24
C GLU A 76 -21.85 -6.89 -0.05
N TYR A 77 -21.68 -5.63 0.37
CA TYR A 77 -20.41 -4.92 0.25
C TYR A 77 -19.26 -5.67 0.92
N HIS A 78 -19.44 -6.15 2.16
CA HIS A 78 -18.42 -6.90 2.87
C HIS A 78 -18.10 -8.23 2.20
N HIS A 79 -19.12 -8.93 1.68
CA HIS A 79 -18.91 -10.18 0.97
C HIS A 79 -18.04 -9.99 -0.29
N ASP A 80 -18.40 -9.02 -1.13
CA ASP A 80 -17.69 -8.76 -2.39
C ASP A 80 -16.28 -8.24 -2.15
N ARG A 81 -16.13 -7.36 -1.15
CA ARG A 81 -14.83 -6.82 -0.75
C ARG A 81 -13.90 -7.92 -0.23
N ASP A 82 -14.39 -8.82 0.61
CA ASP A 82 -13.60 -9.93 1.14
C ASP A 82 -13.17 -10.90 0.03
N ALA A 83 -14.03 -11.12 -0.98
CA ALA A 83 -13.69 -11.92 -2.15
C ALA A 83 -12.56 -11.26 -2.96
N LEU A 84 -12.66 -9.95 -3.22
CA LEU A 84 -11.62 -9.20 -3.93
C LEU A 84 -10.29 -9.12 -3.16
N ILE A 85 -10.32 -9.04 -1.83
CA ILE A 85 -9.10 -9.07 -1.00
C ILE A 85 -8.41 -10.44 -1.09
N GLN A 86 -9.17 -11.53 -0.98
CA GLN A 86 -8.62 -12.88 -1.13
C GLN A 86 -7.99 -13.09 -2.50
N GLU A 87 -8.64 -12.57 -3.53
CA GLU A 87 -8.14 -12.57 -4.90
C GLU A 87 -6.84 -11.74 -5.02
N PHE A 88 -6.80 -10.54 -4.45
CA PHE A 88 -5.60 -9.70 -4.40
C PHE A 88 -4.42 -10.42 -3.74
N ASP A 89 -4.66 -11.04 -2.57
CA ASP A 89 -3.66 -11.84 -1.85
C ASP A 89 -3.15 -13.02 -2.68
N SER A 90 -4.04 -13.67 -3.45
CA SER A 90 -3.66 -14.72 -4.40
C SER A 90 -2.75 -14.18 -5.50
N ARG A 91 -3.05 -13.01 -6.09
CA ARG A 91 -2.20 -12.38 -7.13
C ARG A 91 -0.84 -11.96 -6.58
N ILE A 92 -0.78 -11.50 -5.33
CA ILE A 92 0.49 -11.23 -4.65
C ILE A 92 1.29 -12.53 -4.41
N ALA A 93 0.62 -13.64 -4.10
CA ALA A 93 1.29 -14.94 -3.97
C ALA A 93 1.90 -15.41 -5.29
N GLU A 94 1.22 -15.19 -6.42
CA GLU A 94 1.77 -15.46 -7.76
C GLU A 94 3.04 -14.66 -8.05
N LEU A 95 3.02 -13.33 -7.79
CA LEU A 95 4.21 -12.51 -7.95
C LEU A 95 5.36 -12.99 -7.06
N ARG A 96 5.08 -13.35 -5.80
CA ARG A 96 6.10 -13.92 -4.90
C ARG A 96 6.71 -15.20 -5.45
N GLN A 97 5.92 -16.07 -6.08
CA GLN A 97 6.43 -17.30 -6.68
C GLN A 97 7.39 -17.00 -7.84
N ILE A 98 7.03 -16.07 -8.72
CA ILE A 98 7.89 -15.65 -9.84
C ILE A 98 9.24 -15.12 -9.33
N LEU A 99 9.23 -14.33 -8.26
CA LEU A 99 10.44 -13.79 -7.63
C LEU A 99 11.32 -14.85 -6.95
N VAL A 100 10.74 -15.99 -6.57
CA VAL A 100 11.52 -17.13 -6.05
C VAL A 100 12.14 -17.95 -7.18
N GLU A 101 11.47 -18.02 -8.33
CA GLU A 101 11.89 -18.82 -9.48
C GLU A 101 12.87 -18.09 -10.42
N SER A 102 12.88 -16.75 -10.41
CA SER A 102 13.70 -15.92 -11.29
C SER A 102 14.46 -14.85 -10.52
N ASP A 103 15.77 -14.77 -10.75
CA ASP A 103 16.63 -13.67 -10.29
C ASP A 103 16.62 -12.48 -11.28
N GLU A 104 15.92 -12.60 -12.41
CA GLU A 104 15.83 -11.58 -13.47
C GLU A 104 14.40 -11.06 -13.64
N TYR A 105 14.28 -9.85 -14.18
CA TYR A 105 12.99 -9.25 -14.54
C TYR A 105 12.45 -9.90 -15.83
N VAL A 106 11.59 -10.89 -15.66
CA VAL A 106 10.98 -11.64 -16.76
C VAL A 106 9.59 -11.09 -17.12
N PRO A 107 9.08 -11.30 -18.35
CA PRO A 107 7.76 -10.79 -18.77
C PRO A 107 6.61 -11.17 -17.84
N GLU A 108 6.71 -12.29 -17.14
CA GLU A 108 5.74 -12.76 -16.15
C GLU A 108 5.60 -11.80 -14.96
N VAL A 109 6.65 -11.05 -14.61
CA VAL A 109 6.61 -10.01 -13.58
C VAL A 109 5.65 -8.89 -13.99
N ASP A 110 5.74 -8.42 -15.24
CA ASP A 110 4.82 -7.39 -15.77
C ASP A 110 3.37 -7.87 -15.74
N VAL A 111 3.13 -9.12 -16.15
CA VAL A 111 1.79 -9.72 -16.15
C VAL A 111 1.23 -9.83 -14.72
N ALA A 112 2.04 -10.29 -13.76
CA ALA A 112 1.63 -10.42 -12.37
C ALA A 112 1.30 -9.05 -11.76
N ILE A 113 2.13 -8.03 -12.00
CA ILE A 113 1.88 -6.65 -11.55
C ILE A 113 0.57 -6.11 -12.16
N HIS A 114 0.33 -6.34 -13.44
CA HIS A 114 -0.90 -5.89 -14.10
C HIS A 114 -2.15 -6.51 -13.47
N ARG A 115 -2.13 -7.82 -13.17
CA ARG A 115 -3.24 -8.51 -12.50
C ARG A 115 -3.49 -7.99 -11.09
N ILE A 116 -2.43 -7.67 -10.35
CA ILE A 116 -2.54 -7.04 -9.03
C ILE A 116 -3.25 -5.69 -9.16
N HIS A 117 -2.88 -4.87 -10.16
CA HIS A 117 -3.53 -3.58 -10.41
C HIS A 117 -4.99 -3.71 -10.84
N GLU A 118 -5.36 -4.74 -11.60
CA GLU A 118 -6.75 -4.97 -11.99
C GLU A 118 -7.64 -5.22 -10.76
N VAL A 119 -7.25 -6.14 -9.87
CA VAL A 119 -8.01 -6.46 -8.65
C VAL A 119 -8.01 -5.26 -7.70
N HIS A 120 -6.89 -4.54 -7.61
CA HIS A 120 -6.84 -3.30 -6.85
C HIS A 120 -7.82 -2.25 -7.38
N GLY A 121 -7.91 -2.08 -8.71
CA GLY A 121 -8.90 -1.20 -9.34
C GLY A 121 -10.34 -1.61 -9.03
N GLN A 122 -10.63 -2.91 -8.99
CA GLN A 122 -11.94 -3.43 -8.60
C GLN A 122 -12.29 -3.12 -7.14
N LEU A 123 -11.32 -3.22 -6.21
CA LEU A 123 -11.51 -2.79 -4.82
C LEU A 123 -11.85 -1.29 -4.74
N GLN A 124 -11.13 -0.45 -5.49
CA GLN A 124 -11.41 0.99 -5.54
C GLN A 124 -12.80 1.28 -6.12
N GLU A 125 -13.18 0.60 -7.20
CA GLU A 125 -14.50 0.72 -7.81
C GLU A 125 -15.61 0.34 -6.82
N LEU A 126 -15.46 -0.79 -6.13
CA LEU A 126 -16.41 -1.27 -5.12
C LEU A 126 -16.58 -0.26 -3.96
N SER A 127 -15.48 0.30 -3.45
CA SER A 127 -15.55 1.33 -2.39
C SER A 127 -16.24 2.62 -2.86
N ILE A 128 -16.07 3.02 -4.13
CA ILE A 128 -16.76 4.18 -4.69
C ILE A 128 -18.26 3.89 -4.88
N GLN A 129 -18.62 2.69 -5.35
CA GLN A 129 -20.02 2.26 -5.44
C GLN A 129 -20.69 2.31 -4.07
N HIS A 130 -20.04 1.73 -3.05
CA HIS A 130 -20.51 1.76 -1.68
C HIS A 130 -20.73 3.18 -1.13
N TYR A 131 -19.81 4.11 -1.43
CA TYR A 131 -19.99 5.54 -1.10
C TYR A 131 -21.29 6.10 -1.70
N TYR A 132 -21.63 5.75 -2.94
CA TYR A 132 -22.88 6.21 -3.57
C TYR A 132 -24.12 5.53 -2.98
N ASP A 133 -24.04 4.26 -2.57
CA ASP A 133 -25.13 3.57 -1.89
C ASP A 133 -25.47 4.25 -0.56
N MET A 134 -24.45 4.57 0.24
CA MET A 134 -24.61 5.38 1.45
C MET A 134 -25.21 6.76 1.14
N LEU A 135 -24.71 7.43 0.09
CA LEU A 135 -25.20 8.76 -0.29
C LEU A 135 -26.69 8.75 -0.61
N ASN A 136 -27.19 7.67 -1.23
CA ASN A 136 -28.60 7.54 -1.64
C ASN A 136 -29.58 7.37 -0.48
N VAL A 137 -29.13 6.81 0.65
CA VAL A 137 -30.00 6.54 1.82
C VAL A 137 -29.92 7.62 2.90
N LEU A 138 -28.92 8.50 2.83
CA LEU A 138 -28.71 9.58 3.81
C LEU A 138 -29.54 10.83 3.49
N PRO A 139 -29.95 11.62 4.50
CA PRO A 139 -30.60 12.91 4.29
C PRO A 139 -29.63 13.95 3.69
N PRO A 140 -30.14 15.02 3.06
CA PRO A 140 -29.31 16.00 2.35
C PRO A 140 -28.17 16.61 3.17
N GLU A 141 -28.37 16.89 4.47
CA GLU A 141 -27.28 17.39 5.32
C GLU A 141 -26.12 16.40 5.46
N LYS A 142 -26.41 15.10 5.58
CA LYS A 142 -25.40 14.04 5.75
C LYS A 142 -24.75 13.66 4.44
N GLN A 143 -25.47 13.78 3.32
CA GLN A 143 -24.88 13.68 1.98
C GLN A 143 -23.79 14.73 1.75
N ALA A 144 -24.03 15.98 2.18
CA ALA A 144 -23.03 17.05 2.07
C ALA A 144 -21.78 16.73 2.92
N LYS A 145 -21.98 16.26 4.16
CA LYS A 145 -20.89 15.86 5.06
C LYS A 145 -20.09 14.68 4.51
N LEU A 146 -20.76 13.63 4.02
CA LEU A 146 -20.14 12.47 3.40
C LEU A 146 -19.29 12.86 2.18
N ARG A 147 -19.78 13.76 1.34
CA ARG A 147 -19.03 14.30 0.19
C ARG A 147 -17.77 15.05 0.61
N GLU A 148 -17.85 15.88 1.65
CA GLU A 148 -16.69 16.60 2.18
C GLU A 148 -15.61 15.63 2.69
N LEU A 149 -16.01 14.59 3.42
CA LEU A 149 -15.12 13.54 3.90
C LEU A 149 -14.46 12.80 2.73
N ALA A 150 -15.22 12.44 1.70
CA ALA A 150 -14.69 11.79 0.50
C ALA A 150 -13.67 12.66 -0.24
N ILE A 151 -13.97 13.95 -0.46
CA ILE A 151 -13.03 14.90 -1.09
C ILE A 151 -11.73 14.99 -0.28
N LYS A 152 -11.84 15.08 1.05
CA LYS A 152 -10.68 15.16 1.94
C LYS A 152 -9.82 13.90 1.90
N ALA A 153 -10.45 12.73 1.83
CA ALA A 153 -9.75 11.45 1.71
C ALA A 153 -9.00 11.38 0.36
N LEU A 154 -9.67 11.71 -0.75
CA LEU A 154 -9.07 11.68 -2.10
C LEU A 154 -8.05 12.78 -2.37
N SER A 155 -7.98 13.82 -1.53
CA SER A 155 -6.98 14.89 -1.64
C SER A 155 -5.64 14.52 -0.99
N GLN A 156 -5.57 13.39 -0.28
CA GLN A 156 -4.34 12.88 0.31
C GLN A 156 -3.72 11.87 -0.65
N PRO A 157 -2.42 11.97 -0.97
CA PRO A 157 -1.76 10.93 -1.75
C PRO A 157 -1.77 9.63 -0.94
N GLU A 158 -2.09 8.51 -1.61
CA GLU A 158 -1.90 7.16 -1.07
C GLU A 158 -0.42 6.86 -0.79
#